data_AF-A0A7K9B267-F1
#
_entry.id   AF-A0A7K9B267-F1
#
_cell.length_a   1.000
_cell.length_b   1.000
_cell.length_c   1.000
_cell.angle_alpha   90.00
_cell.angle_beta   90.00
_cell.angle_gamma   90.00
#
_symmetry.space_group_name_H-M   'P 1'
#
loop_
_entity.id
_entity.type
_entity.pdbx_description
1 polymer ?
#
loop_
_entity_poly.entity_id
_entity_poly.type
_entity_poly.pdbx_seq_one_letter_code
_entity_poly.pdbx_strand_id
1 'polypeptide(L)'
;MAHNKISILRGLLFSSLLHLTLSHDGVFLDKGQALSLLKRPRRANKGFLEEMLKGNLERECLEETCSYEEAFEALESTVSTVCTRPMACQGIRMSRTVLDACLEGNCSTGLGQNYQGTISHTKSGIECQMWTSKYPHIPKFNTTIHPNLIENYCRNPDNNPAGPWCYTRDPTVPREECPIPVCGEERTTVEFTPRAKPPASTQPCEQEKGMLYTGTLSVTVSGDKCLPWNSEKAREVLQGKNIITEVKLLENYCRNPDADDEGVWCVTDEPPNFEYCSLHYCDSSLEDGNERLEGISGRTILSQEFKTFFDEKTFGSGEADCGIRPLFEKKKIQDKSEKELLESYMSSRVVYGDDAEVGSSPWQVMLYKKSPQELLCGASLISDSWILTAAHCLYYPPWDKNLTTNDILVRIGKHFRAKYEKNKEKIALLDKIIIHPKYNWKENMDRDIALMHLKRPVIFSDYIHPVCLPTREVVQRLMLAGYKGRVTGWGNLKETWATNPSNLPTVLQQLNIPIVDQDTCKASTTVRVTDNMFCAGYSPEDSKRGDACEGDSGGPFVMKSPDDNRWYQVGVVSWGEGCDRDDKYGFYTHVFRLKKWIRKAIERHG
;
A
#
# COMPACT_ATOMS: atom_id res chain seq x y z
N MET A 1 15.33 -99.46 -49.71
CA MET A 1 15.62 -98.27 -48.87
C MET A 1 14.97 -96.99 -49.42
N ALA A 2 13.64 -96.98 -49.61
CA ALA A 2 12.91 -95.79 -50.11
C ALA A 2 11.79 -95.32 -49.18
N HIS A 3 11.31 -96.16 -48.25
CA HIS A 3 10.25 -95.80 -47.31
C HIS A 3 10.70 -94.99 -46.08
N ASN A 4 11.99 -95.01 -45.72
CA ASN A 4 12.48 -94.28 -44.53
C ASN A 4 12.73 -92.78 -44.77
N LYS A 5 12.93 -92.33 -46.02
CA LYS A 5 13.18 -90.90 -46.30
C LYS A 5 11.89 -90.06 -46.30
N ILE A 6 10.76 -90.64 -46.66
CA ILE A 6 9.46 -89.96 -46.69
C ILE A 6 8.88 -89.80 -45.28
N SER A 7 9.13 -90.76 -44.38
CA SER A 7 8.68 -90.68 -42.97
C SER A 7 9.44 -89.62 -42.18
N ILE A 8 10.75 -89.46 -42.44
CA ILE A 8 11.58 -88.43 -41.80
C ILE A 8 11.21 -87.03 -42.31
N LEU A 9 10.94 -86.88 -43.62
CA LEU A 9 10.53 -85.61 -44.19
C LEU A 9 9.12 -85.19 -43.72
N ARG A 10 8.19 -86.15 -43.57
CA ARG A 10 6.87 -85.89 -42.98
C ARG A 10 6.96 -85.56 -41.49
N GLY A 11 7.87 -86.19 -40.72
CA GLY A 11 8.11 -85.86 -39.32
C GLY A 11 8.70 -84.45 -39.14
N LEU A 12 9.64 -84.04 -39.99
CA LEU A 12 10.22 -82.69 -39.98
C LEU A 12 9.22 -81.62 -40.44
N LEU A 13 8.36 -81.92 -41.42
CA LEU A 13 7.30 -81.01 -41.86
C LEU A 13 6.17 -80.89 -40.81
N PHE A 14 5.83 -81.97 -40.09
CA PHE A 14 4.86 -81.90 -39.00
C PHE A 14 5.43 -81.16 -37.78
N SER A 15 6.71 -81.33 -37.45
CA SER A 15 7.40 -80.56 -36.42
C SER A 15 7.50 -79.07 -36.78
N SER A 16 7.76 -78.76 -38.04
CA SER A 16 7.76 -77.38 -38.57
C SER A 16 6.37 -76.74 -38.54
N LEU A 17 5.30 -77.47 -38.90
CA LEU A 17 3.94 -76.97 -38.80
C LEU A 17 3.47 -76.80 -37.34
N LEU A 18 3.86 -77.71 -36.44
CA LEU A 18 3.52 -77.61 -35.01
C LEU A 18 4.20 -76.41 -34.34
N HIS A 19 5.42 -76.04 -34.77
CA HIS A 19 6.09 -74.82 -34.33
C HIS A 19 5.47 -73.53 -34.91
N LEU A 20 4.84 -73.59 -36.09
CA LEU A 20 4.14 -72.46 -36.72
C LEU A 20 2.72 -72.25 -36.17
N THR A 21 2.07 -73.28 -35.61
CA THR A 21 0.72 -73.16 -35.01
C THR A 21 0.72 -72.93 -33.50
N LEU A 22 1.86 -73.10 -32.81
CA LEU A 22 2.03 -72.76 -31.38
C LEU A 22 2.62 -71.35 -31.15
N SER A 23 2.79 -70.55 -32.20
CA SER A 23 3.35 -69.20 -32.15
C SER A 23 2.31 -68.13 -32.53
N HIS A 24 1.10 -68.26 -31.99
CA HIS A 24 0.12 -67.18 -31.93
C HIS A 24 -0.40 -67.05 -30.50
N ASP A 25 0.42 -66.45 -29.66
CA ASP A 25 -0.02 -65.61 -28.55
C ASP A 25 1.13 -64.65 -28.18
N GLY A 26 0.93 -63.37 -28.47
CA GLY A 26 1.65 -62.21 -27.91
C GLY A 26 3.20 -62.23 -27.91
N VAL A 27 3.85 -61.99 -29.05
CA VAL A 27 5.29 -61.58 -29.06
C VAL A 27 5.47 -60.12 -28.58
N PHE A 28 4.38 -59.38 -28.38
CA PHE A 28 4.39 -58.08 -27.73
C PHE A 28 3.62 -58.15 -26.42
N LEU A 29 4.32 -57.90 -25.32
CA LEU A 29 3.73 -57.62 -24.02
C LEU A 29 2.87 -56.36 -24.14
N ASP A 30 1.70 -56.35 -23.51
CA ASP A 30 0.92 -55.13 -23.33
C ASP A 30 1.78 -54.04 -22.66
N LYS A 31 1.53 -52.77 -22.98
CA LYS A 31 2.37 -51.63 -22.55
C LYS A 31 2.50 -51.58 -21.01
N GLY A 32 1.51 -52.08 -20.27
CA GLY A 32 1.58 -52.24 -18.81
C GLY A 32 2.53 -53.35 -18.33
N GLN A 33 2.60 -54.47 -19.05
CA GLN A 33 3.41 -55.65 -18.70
C GLN A 33 4.85 -55.58 -19.22
N ALA A 34 5.10 -54.85 -20.32
CA ALA A 34 6.46 -54.59 -20.82
C ALA A 34 7.31 -53.77 -19.83
N LEU A 35 6.66 -52.90 -19.04
CA LEU A 35 7.29 -52.03 -18.05
C LEU A 35 7.64 -52.72 -16.72
N SER A 36 7.09 -53.90 -16.42
CA SER A 36 7.48 -54.69 -15.24
C SER A 36 8.64 -55.65 -15.52
N LEU A 37 8.85 -56.04 -16.78
CA LEU A 37 9.90 -56.97 -17.19
C LEU A 37 11.21 -56.28 -17.57
N LEU A 38 11.15 -55.06 -18.10
CA LEU A 38 12.32 -54.20 -18.29
C LEU A 38 12.60 -53.38 -17.01
N LYS A 39 13.00 -54.05 -15.93
CA LYS A 39 13.83 -53.36 -14.92
C LYS A 39 15.15 -53.05 -15.61
N ARG A 40 15.25 -51.87 -16.23
CA ARG A 40 16.54 -51.36 -16.71
C ARG A 40 17.45 -51.37 -15.49
N PRO A 41 18.52 -52.19 -15.46
CA PRO A 41 19.48 -52.07 -14.37
C PRO A 41 20.07 -50.66 -14.47
N ARG A 42 20.22 -49.99 -13.33
CA ARG A 42 20.85 -48.66 -13.29
C ARG A 42 22.16 -48.70 -14.11
N ARG A 43 22.35 -47.70 -14.98
CA ARG A 43 23.50 -47.56 -15.87
C ARG A 43 24.69 -46.94 -15.13
N ALA A 44 24.39 -45.98 -14.25
CA ALA A 44 25.24 -45.58 -13.13
C ALA A 44 24.80 -46.37 -11.88
N ASN A 45 25.43 -46.23 -10.73
CA ASN A 45 25.22 -47.05 -9.54
C ASN A 45 25.58 -48.55 -9.69
N LYS A 46 26.69 -48.85 -10.38
CA LYS A 46 27.19 -50.23 -10.56
C LYS A 46 28.67 -50.39 -10.23
N GLY A 47 28.95 -50.78 -8.99
CA GLY A 47 30.21 -51.38 -8.61
C GLY A 47 30.68 -50.97 -7.21
N PHE A 48 31.83 -51.48 -6.80
CA PHE A 48 32.43 -51.20 -5.48
C PHE A 48 33.25 -49.89 -5.44
N LEU A 49 33.52 -49.26 -6.59
CA LEU A 49 34.43 -48.10 -6.73
C LEU A 49 33.76 -46.87 -7.35
N GLU A 50 32.44 -46.83 -7.30
CA GLU A 50 31.61 -45.81 -7.90
C GLU A 50 31.83 -44.41 -7.33
N GLU A 51 31.99 -44.33 -6.02
CA GLU A 51 32.33 -43.11 -5.27
C GLU A 51 33.71 -42.54 -5.66
N MET A 52 34.52 -43.25 -6.46
CA MET A 52 35.78 -42.74 -6.99
C MET A 52 35.63 -42.06 -8.36
N LEU A 53 34.44 -42.09 -8.96
CA LEU A 53 34.14 -41.45 -10.24
C LEU A 53 33.45 -40.11 -10.00
N LYS A 54 33.77 -39.10 -10.82
CA LYS A 54 33.09 -37.81 -10.78
C LYS A 54 31.63 -37.99 -11.23
N GLY A 55 30.68 -37.66 -10.35
CA GLY A 55 29.24 -37.82 -10.60
C GLY A 55 28.75 -37.11 -11.85
N ASN A 56 27.78 -37.70 -12.54
CA ASN A 56 27.18 -37.15 -13.76
C ASN A 56 25.68 -36.90 -13.56
N LEU A 57 25.31 -35.61 -13.42
CA LEU A 57 23.96 -35.17 -13.12
C LEU A 57 22.90 -35.69 -14.12
N GLU A 58 23.21 -35.70 -15.41
CA GLU A 58 22.27 -36.13 -16.45
C GLU A 58 21.95 -37.63 -16.33
N ARG A 59 22.96 -38.46 -16.08
CA ARG A 59 22.78 -39.91 -16.02
C ARG A 59 22.23 -40.39 -14.69
N GLU A 60 22.66 -39.80 -13.59
CA GLU A 60 22.33 -40.26 -12.23
C GLU A 60 20.98 -39.70 -11.76
N CYS A 61 20.69 -38.42 -12.01
CA CYS A 61 19.49 -37.75 -11.48
C CYS A 61 18.40 -37.42 -12.51
N LEU A 62 18.76 -37.19 -13.79
CA LEU A 62 17.77 -36.88 -14.84
C LEU A 62 17.24 -38.15 -15.52
N GLU A 63 18.11 -39.09 -15.89
CA GLU A 63 17.72 -40.37 -16.50
C GLU A 63 17.26 -41.43 -15.47
N GLU A 64 17.76 -41.35 -14.23
CA GLU A 64 17.52 -42.33 -13.17
C GLU A 64 17.08 -41.66 -11.85
N THR A 65 16.65 -42.48 -10.87
CA THR A 65 16.34 -41.98 -9.51
C THR A 65 17.64 -41.91 -8.72
N CYS A 66 18.12 -40.72 -8.38
CA CYS A 66 19.32 -40.55 -7.56
C CYS A 66 19.03 -40.40 -6.06
N SER A 67 20.04 -40.68 -5.25
CA SER A 67 20.09 -40.35 -3.82
C SER A 67 20.56 -38.90 -3.60
N TYR A 68 20.40 -38.39 -2.37
CA TYR A 68 20.90 -37.05 -2.02
C TYR A 68 22.42 -36.93 -2.16
N GLU A 69 23.13 -38.01 -1.84
CA GLU A 69 24.60 -38.09 -1.89
C GLU A 69 25.11 -38.05 -3.33
N GLU A 70 24.49 -38.82 -4.23
CA GLU A 70 24.79 -38.83 -5.67
C GLU A 70 24.55 -37.45 -6.32
N ALA A 71 23.45 -36.79 -5.95
CA ALA A 71 23.15 -35.44 -6.40
C ALA A 71 24.20 -34.41 -5.94
N PHE A 72 24.72 -34.58 -4.72
CA PHE A 72 25.73 -33.70 -4.14
C PHE A 72 27.10 -33.90 -4.80
N GLU A 73 27.49 -35.15 -5.06
CA GLU A 73 28.73 -35.50 -5.75
C GLU A 73 28.78 -34.97 -7.19
N ALA A 74 27.65 -34.99 -7.91
CA ALA A 74 27.58 -34.49 -9.28
C ALA A 74 27.67 -32.94 -9.40
N LEU A 75 27.37 -32.20 -8.33
CA LEU A 75 27.22 -30.73 -8.36
C LEU A 75 28.39 -29.94 -7.74
N GLU A 76 29.32 -30.59 -7.02
CA GLU A 76 30.53 -29.98 -6.43
C GLU A 76 30.31 -28.60 -5.75
N SER A 77 29.15 -28.39 -5.12
CA SER A 77 28.73 -27.10 -4.56
C SER A 77 27.97 -27.28 -3.25
N THR A 78 28.36 -26.54 -2.21
CA THR A 78 27.62 -26.45 -0.94
C THR A 78 26.50 -25.41 -0.97
N VAL A 79 26.40 -24.61 -2.03
CA VAL A 79 25.41 -23.52 -2.15
C VAL A 79 24.81 -23.50 -3.56
N SER A 80 23.95 -24.48 -3.84
CA SER A 80 22.82 -24.33 -4.79
C SER A 80 21.86 -25.49 -4.62
N THR A 81 20.66 -25.17 -4.13
CA THR A 81 19.38 -25.81 -4.49
C THR A 81 19.43 -27.29 -4.86
N VAL A 82 19.37 -28.14 -3.83
CA VAL A 82 18.52 -29.33 -3.75
C VAL A 82 18.15 -29.94 -5.12
N CYS A 83 18.94 -30.89 -5.60
CA CYS A 83 18.53 -31.83 -6.66
C CYS A 83 17.51 -32.86 -6.16
N THR A 84 16.52 -32.42 -5.38
CA THR A 84 15.26 -33.14 -5.33
C THR A 84 14.45 -32.60 -6.50
N ARG A 85 14.15 -33.46 -7.48
CA ARG A 85 13.03 -33.18 -8.40
C ARG A 85 11.90 -32.59 -7.55
N PRO A 86 11.31 -31.43 -7.93
CA PRO A 86 10.12 -30.94 -7.24
C PRO A 86 9.15 -32.11 -7.10
N MET A 87 8.54 -32.33 -5.94
CA MET A 87 7.57 -33.43 -5.77
C MET A 87 6.53 -33.44 -6.92
N ALA A 88 6.20 -32.26 -7.45
CA ALA A 88 5.36 -32.08 -8.63
C ALA A 88 5.89 -32.72 -9.94
N CYS A 89 7.21 -32.84 -10.12
CA CYS A 89 7.84 -33.53 -11.25
C CYS A 89 8.23 -35.00 -10.91
N GLN A 90 7.95 -35.49 -9.68
CA GLN A 90 8.15 -36.89 -9.30
C GLN A 90 6.88 -37.72 -9.60
N GLY A 91 7.05 -38.84 -10.31
CA GLY A 91 6.00 -39.86 -10.47
C GLY A 91 5.12 -39.73 -11.73
N ILE A 92 5.28 -38.68 -12.54
CA ILE A 92 4.57 -38.58 -13.82
C ILE A 92 5.42 -39.28 -14.89
N ARG A 93 4.86 -40.25 -15.63
CA ARG A 93 5.46 -40.84 -16.85
C ARG A 93 5.48 -39.80 -17.98
N MET A 94 6.23 -38.72 -17.80
CA MET A 94 6.36 -37.62 -18.77
C MET A 94 7.30 -38.04 -19.90
N SER A 95 7.07 -37.49 -21.10
CA SER A 95 8.12 -37.48 -22.12
C SER A 95 9.29 -36.62 -21.62
N ARG A 96 10.51 -36.90 -22.12
CA ARG A 96 11.72 -36.15 -21.75
C ARG A 96 11.53 -34.63 -21.93
N THR A 97 10.90 -34.23 -23.03
CA THR A 97 10.54 -32.83 -23.32
C THR A 97 9.66 -32.17 -22.27
N VAL A 98 8.70 -32.91 -21.69
CA VAL A 98 7.78 -32.36 -20.68
C VAL A 98 8.44 -32.35 -19.30
N LEU A 99 9.32 -33.32 -19.02
CA LEU A 99 10.14 -33.32 -17.80
C LEU A 99 11.13 -32.14 -17.81
N ASP A 100 11.80 -31.88 -18.92
CA ASP A 100 12.71 -30.75 -19.08
C ASP A 100 11.96 -29.43 -18.85
N ALA A 101 10.78 -29.26 -19.46
CA ALA A 101 9.92 -28.09 -19.22
C ALA A 101 9.44 -27.96 -17.76
N CYS A 102 9.17 -29.08 -17.07
CA CYS A 102 8.80 -29.10 -15.65
C CYS A 102 9.96 -28.60 -14.77
N LEU A 103 11.19 -29.01 -15.09
CA LEU A 103 12.41 -28.64 -14.37
C LEU A 103 12.86 -27.21 -14.64
N GLU A 104 12.65 -26.70 -15.87
CA GLU A 104 12.86 -25.29 -16.21
C GLU A 104 11.92 -24.35 -15.43
N GLY A 105 10.73 -24.82 -15.06
CA GLY A 105 9.79 -24.06 -14.21
C GLY A 105 9.02 -22.96 -14.93
N ASN A 106 9.09 -22.88 -16.26
CA ASN A 106 8.35 -21.89 -17.07
C ASN A 106 6.87 -22.26 -17.30
N CYS A 107 6.46 -23.46 -16.92
CA CYS A 107 5.09 -23.96 -17.03
C CYS A 107 4.66 -24.66 -15.74
N SER A 108 3.35 -24.80 -15.56
CA SER A 108 2.73 -25.46 -14.41
C SER A 108 2.52 -26.95 -14.70
N THR A 109 2.97 -27.80 -13.77
CA THR A 109 2.60 -29.22 -13.72
C THR A 109 1.76 -29.51 -12.47
N GLY A 110 0.65 -30.22 -12.64
CA GLY A 110 -0.28 -30.51 -11.55
C GLY A 110 -0.85 -29.22 -10.93
N LEU A 111 -0.51 -28.96 -9.67
CA LEU A 111 -0.90 -27.74 -8.96
C LEU A 111 0.03 -26.54 -9.22
N GLY A 112 1.13 -26.72 -9.97
CA GLY A 112 2.05 -25.64 -10.31
C GLY A 112 3.06 -25.28 -9.22
N GLN A 113 3.40 -26.22 -8.34
CA GLN A 113 4.48 -26.03 -7.35
C GLN A 113 5.86 -25.89 -8.02
N ASN A 114 6.04 -26.46 -9.22
CA ASN A 114 7.27 -26.36 -9.99
C ASN A 114 7.44 -24.99 -10.67
N TYR A 115 6.39 -24.17 -10.73
CA TYR A 115 6.39 -22.94 -11.48
C TYR A 115 7.29 -21.88 -10.84
N GLN A 116 8.29 -21.42 -11.59
CA GLN A 116 9.25 -20.39 -11.22
C GLN A 116 9.28 -19.21 -12.23
N GLY A 117 8.40 -19.24 -13.24
CA GLY A 117 8.30 -18.18 -14.25
C GLY A 117 7.92 -16.80 -13.69
N THR A 118 7.86 -15.83 -14.60
CA THR A 118 7.78 -14.38 -14.30
C THR A 118 6.40 -13.76 -14.54
N ILE A 119 5.35 -14.56 -14.78
CA ILE A 119 3.98 -14.04 -14.91
C ILE A 119 3.57 -13.33 -13.61
N SER A 120 3.20 -12.05 -13.73
CA SER A 120 2.84 -11.13 -12.65
C SER A 120 1.49 -10.46 -12.87
N HIS A 121 0.58 -11.10 -13.61
CA HIS A 121 -0.80 -10.65 -13.80
C HIS A 121 -1.77 -11.80 -13.60
N THR A 122 -2.96 -11.46 -13.08
CA THR A 122 -4.03 -12.41 -12.81
C THR A 122 -4.84 -12.72 -14.07
N LYS A 123 -5.74 -13.70 -13.98
CA LYS A 123 -6.66 -14.05 -15.07
C LYS A 123 -7.55 -12.89 -15.52
N SER A 124 -7.80 -11.91 -14.65
CA SER A 124 -8.59 -10.72 -14.98
C SER A 124 -7.75 -9.53 -15.47
N GLY A 125 -6.43 -9.71 -15.58
CA GLY A 125 -5.48 -8.68 -16.00
C GLY A 125 -5.08 -7.71 -14.89
N ILE A 126 -5.37 -8.02 -13.62
CA ILE A 126 -4.93 -7.21 -12.50
C ILE A 126 -3.44 -7.50 -12.25
N GLU A 127 -2.66 -6.45 -12.01
CA GLU A 127 -1.25 -6.59 -11.66
C GLU A 127 -1.10 -7.21 -10.26
N CYS A 128 -0.14 -8.12 -10.14
CA CYS A 128 0.17 -8.76 -8.88
C CYS A 128 0.86 -7.78 -7.91
N GLN A 129 0.43 -7.84 -6.66
CA GLN A 129 1.14 -7.27 -5.53
C GLN A 129 2.44 -8.04 -5.32
N MET A 130 3.51 -7.32 -4.97
CA MET A 130 4.74 -7.96 -4.54
C MET A 130 4.51 -8.78 -3.26
N TRP A 131 5.09 -9.97 -3.18
CA TRP A 131 5.04 -10.82 -1.98
C TRP A 131 5.63 -10.13 -0.74
N THR A 132 6.42 -9.10 -0.99
CA THR A 132 7.17 -8.29 -0.05
C THR A 132 6.37 -7.16 0.56
N SER A 133 5.48 -6.60 -0.26
CA SER A 133 4.66 -5.47 0.08
C SER A 133 3.48 -5.91 0.95
N LYS A 134 3.08 -5.06 1.88
CA LYS A 134 1.88 -5.24 2.70
C LYS A 134 0.67 -4.48 2.18
N TYR A 135 0.80 -3.89 1.00
CA TYR A 135 -0.21 -3.02 0.42
C TYR A 135 -0.60 -3.48 -0.99
N PRO A 136 -1.92 -3.56 -1.29
CA PRO A 136 -3.05 -3.25 -0.41
C PRO A 136 -3.38 -4.35 0.61
N HIS A 137 -2.89 -5.58 0.43
CA HIS A 137 -3.22 -6.73 1.27
C HIS A 137 -2.01 -7.18 2.09
N ILE A 138 -2.22 -7.59 3.34
CA ILE A 138 -1.13 -8.18 4.16
C ILE A 138 -0.91 -9.65 3.73
N PRO A 139 0.26 -10.03 3.20
CA PRO A 139 0.53 -11.41 2.83
C PRO A 139 0.56 -12.33 4.05
N LYS A 140 -0.12 -13.48 3.94
CA LYS A 140 -0.04 -14.56 4.94
C LYS A 140 1.21 -15.43 4.81
N PHE A 141 1.84 -15.42 3.64
CA PHE A 141 3.02 -16.25 3.33
C PHE A 141 4.28 -15.41 3.39
N ASN A 142 5.29 -15.89 4.12
CA ASN A 142 6.57 -15.21 4.32
C ASN A 142 7.66 -15.84 3.43
N THR A 143 8.51 -15.01 2.85
CA THR A 143 9.69 -15.41 2.06
C THR A 143 10.73 -16.17 2.87
N THR A 144 10.76 -15.99 4.19
CA THR A 144 11.61 -16.80 5.08
C THR A 144 11.21 -18.29 5.07
N ILE A 145 9.91 -18.58 4.91
CA ILE A 145 9.37 -19.94 4.87
C ILE A 145 9.35 -20.46 3.43
N HIS A 146 9.04 -19.58 2.47
CA HIS A 146 8.97 -19.89 1.05
C HIS A 146 9.93 -19.00 0.26
N PRO A 147 11.20 -19.41 0.09
CA PRO A 147 12.23 -18.56 -0.54
C PRO A 147 12.00 -18.29 -2.03
N ASN A 148 11.08 -19.03 -2.68
CA ASN A 148 10.70 -18.86 -4.08
C ASN A 148 9.67 -17.73 -4.31
N LEU A 149 9.19 -17.09 -3.25
CA LEU A 149 8.30 -15.92 -3.30
C LEU A 149 9.13 -14.65 -3.56
N ILE A 150 9.51 -14.47 -4.83
CA ILE A 150 10.29 -13.31 -5.31
C ILE A 150 9.39 -12.35 -6.09
N GLU A 151 9.70 -11.06 -5.99
CA GLU A 151 8.97 -9.97 -6.67
C GLU A 151 7.45 -10.06 -6.50
N ASN A 152 6.69 -9.96 -7.59
CA ASN A 152 5.24 -10.13 -7.67
C ASN A 152 4.83 -11.30 -8.56
N TYR A 153 5.70 -12.29 -8.78
CA TYR A 153 5.39 -13.41 -9.67
C TYR A 153 4.39 -14.38 -9.05
N CYS A 154 3.50 -14.95 -9.86
CA CYS A 154 2.50 -15.90 -9.38
C CYS A 154 3.15 -17.18 -8.82
N ARG A 155 2.66 -17.65 -7.68
CA ARG A 155 3.17 -18.84 -6.96
C ARG A 155 2.02 -19.60 -6.34
N ASN A 156 2.27 -20.83 -5.88
CA ASN A 156 1.26 -21.64 -5.20
C ASN A 156 1.76 -22.18 -3.85
N PRO A 157 1.95 -21.31 -2.83
CA PRO A 157 2.48 -21.72 -1.53
C PRO A 157 1.47 -22.53 -0.68
N ASP A 158 0.17 -22.45 -0.96
CA ASP A 158 -0.92 -23.06 -0.17
C ASP A 158 -1.55 -24.29 -0.83
N ASN A 159 -0.97 -24.79 -1.93
CA ASN A 159 -1.53 -25.91 -2.72
C ASN A 159 -2.97 -25.64 -3.20
N ASN A 160 -3.26 -24.42 -3.63
CA ASN A 160 -4.54 -24.05 -4.23
C ASN A 160 -4.84 -24.99 -5.43
N PRO A 161 -6.02 -25.67 -5.44
CA PRO A 161 -6.41 -26.57 -6.53
C PRO A 161 -6.59 -25.85 -7.87
N ALA A 162 -6.88 -24.55 -7.87
CA ALA A 162 -7.04 -23.76 -9.09
C ALA A 162 -5.70 -23.35 -9.75
N GLY A 163 -4.56 -23.64 -9.10
CA GLY A 163 -3.23 -23.37 -9.62
C GLY A 163 -2.55 -22.15 -9.00
N PRO A 164 -1.43 -21.68 -9.60
CA PRO A 164 -0.69 -20.53 -9.11
C PRO A 164 -1.51 -19.24 -9.10
N TRP A 165 -1.29 -18.42 -8.08
CA TRP A 165 -2.01 -17.19 -7.82
C TRP A 165 -1.07 -16.12 -7.28
N CYS A 166 -1.57 -14.89 -7.16
CA CYS A 166 -0.87 -13.81 -6.48
C CYS A 166 -1.86 -12.96 -5.68
N TYR A 167 -1.34 -12.21 -4.70
CA TYR A 167 -2.10 -11.08 -4.14
C TYR A 167 -2.26 -10.02 -5.23
N THR A 168 -3.38 -9.32 -5.27
CA THR A 168 -3.65 -8.35 -6.34
C THR A 168 -3.42 -6.92 -5.86
N ARG A 169 -3.14 -6.00 -6.80
CA ARG A 169 -3.10 -4.55 -6.51
C ARG A 169 -4.49 -3.92 -6.33
N ASP A 170 -5.57 -4.66 -6.57
CA ASP A 170 -6.96 -4.20 -6.35
C ASP A 170 -7.35 -4.42 -4.88
N PRO A 171 -7.66 -3.37 -4.09
CA PRO A 171 -8.06 -3.50 -2.68
C PRO A 171 -9.34 -4.32 -2.48
N THR A 172 -10.16 -4.51 -3.52
CA THR A 172 -11.40 -5.29 -3.46
C THR A 172 -11.20 -6.78 -3.75
N VAL A 173 -10.06 -7.16 -4.32
CA VAL A 173 -9.74 -8.55 -4.68
C VAL A 173 -8.46 -8.97 -3.98
N PRO A 174 -8.53 -9.68 -2.84
CA PRO A 174 -7.34 -10.06 -2.08
C PRO A 174 -6.34 -10.91 -2.86
N ARG A 175 -6.83 -11.93 -3.57
CA ARG A 175 -6.03 -12.85 -4.37
C ARG A 175 -6.81 -13.34 -5.57
N GLU A 176 -6.11 -13.65 -6.64
CA GLU A 176 -6.69 -14.22 -7.84
C GLU A 176 -5.68 -15.14 -8.55
N GLU A 177 -6.19 -16.16 -9.24
CA GLU A 177 -5.36 -17.10 -10.00
C GLU A 177 -4.77 -16.47 -11.25
N CYS A 178 -3.60 -17.00 -11.66
CA CYS A 178 -2.89 -16.54 -12.83
C CYS A 178 -2.99 -17.54 -13.99
N PRO A 179 -3.08 -17.06 -15.25
CA PRO A 179 -3.18 -17.92 -16.44
C PRO A 179 -1.80 -18.49 -16.80
N ILE A 180 -1.35 -19.51 -16.06
CA ILE A 180 -0.02 -20.12 -16.25
C ILE A 180 -0.08 -21.21 -17.33
N PRO A 181 0.86 -21.27 -18.29
CA PRO A 181 0.91 -22.35 -19.28
C PRO A 181 1.05 -23.73 -18.63
N VAL A 182 0.32 -24.74 -19.13
CA VAL A 182 0.43 -26.12 -18.65
C VAL A 182 1.54 -26.85 -19.41
N CYS A 183 2.42 -27.56 -18.70
CA CYS A 183 3.57 -28.23 -19.33
C CYS A 183 3.12 -29.31 -20.33
N GLY A 184 3.48 -29.15 -21.61
CA GLY A 184 3.17 -30.10 -22.68
C GLY A 184 1.76 -29.97 -23.28
N GLU A 185 1.01 -28.92 -22.93
CA GLU A 185 -0.34 -28.67 -23.43
C GLU A 185 -0.48 -27.21 -23.93
N GLU A 186 -1.23 -26.99 -25.00
CA GLU A 186 -1.55 -25.64 -25.52
C GLU A 186 -2.73 -25.01 -24.77
N ARG A 187 -2.66 -24.97 -23.43
CA ARG A 187 -3.64 -24.28 -22.59
C ARG A 187 -3.01 -23.72 -21.32
N THR A 188 -3.73 -22.83 -20.67
CA THR A 188 -3.37 -22.28 -19.36
C THR A 188 -4.13 -22.97 -18.23
N THR A 189 -3.66 -22.79 -16.99
CA THR A 189 -4.32 -23.27 -15.77
C THR A 189 -5.72 -22.69 -15.60
N VAL A 190 -5.88 -21.42 -15.95
CA VAL A 190 -7.15 -20.68 -15.99
C VAL A 190 -7.23 -19.84 -17.26
N GLU A 191 -8.42 -19.64 -17.78
CA GLU A 191 -8.65 -18.79 -18.95
C GLU A 191 -8.45 -17.31 -18.60
N PHE A 192 -7.82 -16.57 -19.51
CA PHE A 192 -7.65 -15.13 -19.36
C PHE A 192 -8.96 -14.41 -19.73
N THR A 193 -9.59 -13.77 -18.76
CA THR A 193 -10.85 -13.04 -18.87
C THR A 193 -10.66 -11.60 -18.39
N PRO A 194 -10.08 -10.71 -19.21
CA PRO A 194 -9.76 -9.36 -18.79
C PRO A 194 -11.02 -8.59 -18.38
N ARG A 195 -10.98 -7.88 -17.25
CA ARG A 195 -12.06 -6.96 -16.88
C ARG A 195 -12.16 -5.87 -17.95
N ALA A 196 -13.34 -5.71 -18.55
CA ALA A 196 -13.61 -4.56 -19.39
C ALA A 196 -13.45 -3.29 -18.54
N LYS A 197 -12.44 -2.46 -18.83
CA LYS A 197 -12.39 -1.11 -18.28
C LYS A 197 -13.65 -0.39 -18.76
N PRO A 198 -14.50 0.15 -17.88
CA PRO A 198 -15.58 1.03 -18.31
C PRO A 198 -14.97 2.13 -19.19
N PRO A 199 -15.61 2.49 -20.31
CA PRO A 199 -15.14 3.63 -21.09
C PRO A 199 -15.02 4.83 -20.16
N ALA A 200 -13.89 5.55 -20.24
CA ALA A 200 -13.69 6.77 -19.49
C ALA A 200 -14.86 7.70 -19.80
N SER A 201 -15.76 7.86 -18.84
CA SER A 201 -16.94 8.71 -19.00
C SER A 201 -16.43 10.15 -19.12
N THR A 202 -16.51 10.72 -20.32
CA THR A 202 -16.33 12.16 -20.57
C THR A 202 -17.55 12.94 -20.06
N GLN A 203 -18.01 12.64 -18.85
CA GLN A 203 -19.01 13.45 -18.21
C GLN A 203 -18.39 14.82 -17.93
N PRO A 204 -19.08 15.93 -18.26
CA PRO A 204 -18.61 17.25 -17.91
C PRO A 204 -18.42 17.32 -16.40
N CYS A 205 -17.26 17.81 -15.98
CA CYS A 205 -16.93 17.99 -14.57
C CYS A 205 -17.39 19.38 -14.08
N GLU A 206 -17.78 19.46 -12.82
CA GLU A 206 -18.21 20.70 -12.17
C GLU A 206 -16.99 21.49 -11.71
N GLN A 207 -16.91 22.74 -12.16
CA GLN A 207 -15.83 23.65 -11.82
C GLN A 207 -16.00 24.23 -10.41
N GLU A 208 -14.91 24.76 -9.86
CA GLU A 208 -14.88 25.47 -8.57
C GLU A 208 -15.64 24.75 -7.44
N LYS A 209 -15.52 23.41 -7.40
CA LYS A 209 -16.18 22.55 -6.40
C LYS A 209 -17.69 22.86 -6.28
N GLY A 210 -18.33 23.17 -7.39
CA GLY A 210 -19.79 23.37 -7.47
C GLY A 210 -20.30 24.64 -6.80
N MET A 211 -19.49 25.70 -6.65
CA MET A 211 -19.99 27.02 -6.22
C MET A 211 -21.13 27.53 -7.12
N LEU A 212 -20.99 27.36 -8.43
CA LEU A 212 -21.98 27.77 -9.43
C LEU A 212 -22.95 26.65 -9.83
N TYR A 213 -22.96 25.53 -9.09
CA TYR A 213 -23.81 24.39 -9.40
C TYR A 213 -25.29 24.76 -9.23
N THR A 214 -26.05 24.61 -10.31
CA THR A 214 -27.49 24.93 -10.36
C THR A 214 -28.39 23.71 -10.55
N GLY A 215 -27.82 22.49 -10.56
CA GLY A 215 -28.59 21.26 -10.74
C GLY A 215 -29.51 20.93 -9.56
N THR A 216 -30.27 19.85 -9.73
CA THR A 216 -31.37 19.43 -8.85
C THR A 216 -31.01 18.23 -7.95
N LEU A 217 -29.73 17.92 -7.78
CA LEU A 217 -29.30 16.85 -6.87
C LEU A 217 -29.78 17.17 -5.44
N SER A 218 -30.49 16.24 -4.81
CA SER A 218 -31.10 16.42 -3.48
C SER A 218 -30.89 15.22 -2.55
N VAL A 219 -29.83 14.44 -2.81
CA VAL A 219 -29.47 13.23 -2.06
C VAL A 219 -27.99 13.29 -1.72
N THR A 220 -27.65 12.91 -0.49
CA THR A 220 -26.28 12.95 0.03
C THR A 220 -25.46 11.74 -0.44
N VAL A 221 -24.17 11.70 -0.08
CA VAL A 221 -23.29 10.56 -0.36
C VAL A 221 -23.78 9.27 0.31
N SER A 222 -24.30 9.36 1.54
CA SER A 222 -24.85 8.21 2.27
C SER A 222 -26.25 7.79 1.79
N GLY A 223 -26.87 8.57 0.90
CA GLY A 223 -28.21 8.29 0.38
C GLY A 223 -29.34 9.00 1.14
N ASP A 224 -29.02 9.90 2.08
CA ASP A 224 -30.01 10.65 2.84
C ASP A 224 -30.65 11.74 2.00
N LYS A 225 -31.93 12.02 2.27
CA LYS A 225 -32.68 13.06 1.56
C LYS A 225 -32.39 14.43 2.16
N CYS A 226 -32.01 15.38 1.31
CA CYS A 226 -31.78 16.76 1.73
C CYS A 226 -33.05 17.44 2.24
N LEU A 227 -32.91 18.24 3.29
CA LEU A 227 -33.93 19.12 3.82
C LEU A 227 -34.00 20.46 3.05
N PRO A 228 -35.17 21.10 2.98
CA PRO A 228 -35.30 22.42 2.36
C PRO A 228 -34.44 23.48 3.06
N TRP A 229 -33.80 24.35 2.27
CA TRP A 229 -32.96 25.44 2.79
C TRP A 229 -33.74 26.49 3.59
N ASN A 230 -35.06 26.55 3.41
CA ASN A 230 -35.96 27.43 4.18
C ASN A 230 -36.52 26.77 5.46
N SER A 231 -36.10 25.56 5.79
CA SER A 231 -36.46 24.87 7.04
C SER A 231 -35.82 25.55 8.26
N GLU A 232 -36.41 25.34 9.43
CA GLU A 232 -35.87 25.83 10.70
C GLU A 232 -34.45 25.29 10.94
N LYS A 233 -34.26 23.99 10.70
CA LYS A 233 -32.96 23.31 10.80
C LYS A 233 -31.89 23.94 9.91
N ALA A 234 -32.24 24.27 8.66
CA ALA A 234 -31.29 24.92 7.76
C ALA A 234 -30.91 26.32 8.24
N ARG A 235 -31.85 27.08 8.81
CA ARG A 235 -31.56 28.40 9.39
C ARG A 235 -30.60 28.29 10.57
N GLU A 236 -30.76 27.28 11.42
CA GLU A 236 -29.84 27.00 12.54
C GLU A 236 -28.43 26.66 12.03
N VAL A 237 -28.32 25.77 11.04
CA VAL A 237 -27.01 25.33 10.49
C VAL A 237 -26.27 26.49 9.81
N LEU A 238 -26.99 27.41 9.18
CA LEU A 238 -26.42 28.57 8.49
C LEU A 238 -26.17 29.77 9.42
N GLN A 239 -26.68 29.74 10.66
CA GLN A 239 -26.57 30.86 11.58
C GLN A 239 -25.09 31.16 11.91
N GLY A 240 -24.67 32.40 11.72
CA GLY A 240 -23.29 32.84 12.00
C GLY A 240 -22.24 32.38 10.98
N LYS A 241 -22.64 31.69 9.90
CA LYS A 241 -21.73 31.29 8.82
C LYS A 241 -21.65 32.37 7.75
N ASN A 242 -20.48 32.53 7.13
CA ASN A 242 -20.29 33.44 6.00
C ASN A 242 -20.83 32.78 4.73
N ILE A 243 -22.00 33.23 4.27
CA ILE A 243 -22.72 32.66 3.12
C ILE A 243 -22.60 33.60 1.92
N ILE A 244 -22.16 33.04 0.79
CA ILE A 244 -22.02 33.73 -0.49
C ILE A 244 -23.42 33.97 -1.07
N THR A 245 -23.79 35.24 -1.23
CA THR A 245 -25.14 35.66 -1.64
C THR A 245 -25.50 35.29 -3.07
N GLU A 246 -24.50 35.07 -3.91
CA GLU A 246 -24.61 34.68 -5.32
C GLU A 246 -25.13 33.24 -5.46
N VAL A 247 -24.92 32.40 -4.44
CA VAL A 247 -25.36 31.00 -4.44
C VAL A 247 -26.84 30.92 -4.10
N LYS A 248 -27.67 30.60 -5.10
CA LYS A 248 -29.12 30.45 -4.91
C LYS A 248 -29.46 29.13 -4.20
N LEU A 249 -29.83 29.24 -2.93
CA LEU A 249 -30.33 28.16 -2.08
C LEU A 249 -31.80 27.84 -2.42
N LEU A 250 -32.01 27.09 -3.51
CA LEU A 250 -33.33 26.68 -4.00
C LEU A 250 -33.75 25.33 -3.44
N GLU A 251 -35.02 25.24 -3.04
CA GLU A 251 -35.67 24.03 -2.52
C GLU A 251 -34.80 23.31 -1.47
N ASN A 252 -34.42 22.05 -1.74
CA ASN A 252 -33.54 21.21 -0.94
C ASN A 252 -32.34 20.70 -1.77
N TYR A 253 -31.97 21.40 -2.84
CA TYR A 253 -30.88 20.97 -3.71
C TYR A 253 -29.51 21.20 -3.08
N CYS A 254 -28.55 20.33 -3.35
CA CYS A 254 -27.18 20.46 -2.88
C CYS A 254 -26.53 21.72 -3.42
N ARG A 255 -25.90 22.52 -2.53
CA ARG A 255 -25.26 23.79 -2.87
C ARG A 255 -23.94 23.94 -2.13
N ASN A 256 -23.09 24.84 -2.59
CA ASN A 256 -21.85 25.19 -1.90
C ASN A 256 -21.84 26.67 -1.48
N PRO A 257 -22.68 27.06 -0.49
CA PRO A 257 -22.86 28.45 -0.10
C PRO A 257 -21.68 29.05 0.68
N ASP A 258 -20.77 28.22 1.21
CA ASP A 258 -19.63 28.62 2.04
C ASP A 258 -18.28 28.42 1.32
N ALA A 259 -18.31 28.21 -0.01
CA ALA A 259 -17.14 27.91 -0.85
C ALA A 259 -16.27 26.76 -0.31
N ASP A 260 -16.90 25.72 0.21
CA ASP A 260 -16.22 24.53 0.70
C ASP A 260 -15.40 23.86 -0.41
N ASP A 261 -14.11 23.60 -0.14
CA ASP A 261 -13.20 22.93 -1.06
C ASP A 261 -13.59 21.45 -1.27
N GLU A 262 -14.44 20.88 -0.41
CA GLU A 262 -15.07 19.57 -0.64
C GLU A 262 -16.27 19.60 -1.62
N GLY A 263 -16.80 20.79 -1.84
CA GLY A 263 -17.90 21.05 -2.74
C GLY A 263 -19.29 21.05 -2.10
N VAL A 264 -20.30 20.72 -2.90
CA VAL A 264 -21.70 20.91 -2.51
C VAL A 264 -22.12 19.98 -1.37
N TRP A 265 -22.98 20.52 -0.52
CA TRP A 265 -23.59 19.82 0.61
C TRP A 265 -25.04 20.27 0.78
N CYS A 266 -25.77 19.56 1.63
CA CYS A 266 -27.13 19.93 2.02
C CYS A 266 -27.38 19.62 3.49
N VAL A 267 -28.49 20.12 4.02
CA VAL A 267 -28.92 19.91 5.41
C VAL A 267 -29.66 18.57 5.49
N THR A 268 -29.38 17.77 6.53
CA THR A 268 -30.01 16.47 6.79
C THR A 268 -30.82 16.50 8.09
N ASP A 269 -31.72 15.54 8.29
CA ASP A 269 -32.52 15.44 9.51
C ASP A 269 -31.71 14.83 10.68
N GLU A 270 -30.84 13.88 10.35
CA GLU A 270 -29.93 13.25 11.31
C GLU A 270 -28.69 14.13 11.56
N PRO A 271 -28.21 14.24 12.81
CA PRO A 271 -26.91 14.86 13.11
C PRO A 271 -25.83 14.29 12.17
N PRO A 272 -24.99 15.07 11.47
CA PRO A 272 -24.61 16.48 11.68
C PRO A 272 -25.66 17.54 11.39
N ASN A 273 -26.81 17.14 10.88
CA ASN A 273 -27.77 17.99 10.20
C ASN A 273 -27.20 18.59 8.91
N PHE A 274 -26.09 18.03 8.38
CA PHE A 274 -25.60 18.32 7.05
C PHE A 274 -24.78 17.13 6.53
N GLU A 275 -24.73 16.96 5.22
CA GLU A 275 -23.84 16.01 4.57
C GLU A 275 -23.50 16.47 3.15
N TYR A 276 -22.34 16.05 2.64
CA TYR A 276 -21.94 16.31 1.27
C TYR A 276 -22.76 15.51 0.28
N CYS A 277 -22.88 16.03 -0.94
CA CYS A 277 -23.48 15.30 -2.06
C CYS A 277 -22.42 14.87 -3.07
N SER A 278 -22.74 13.82 -3.84
CA SER A 278 -21.83 13.25 -4.83
C SER A 278 -21.97 13.99 -6.17
N LEU A 279 -20.95 14.77 -6.54
CA LEU A 279 -20.80 15.39 -7.86
C LEU A 279 -19.40 15.10 -8.40
N HIS A 280 -19.26 15.05 -9.72
CA HIS A 280 -17.98 14.91 -10.38
C HIS A 280 -17.35 16.29 -10.57
N TYR A 281 -16.37 16.64 -9.73
CA TYR A 281 -15.65 17.90 -9.83
C TYR A 281 -14.44 17.81 -10.76
N CYS A 282 -14.09 18.93 -11.38
CA CYS A 282 -12.81 19.03 -12.08
C CYS A 282 -11.66 19.01 -11.06
N ASP A 283 -10.56 18.36 -11.41
CA ASP A 283 -9.32 18.46 -10.67
C ASP A 283 -8.79 19.89 -10.80
N SER A 284 -8.45 20.51 -9.68
CA SER A 284 -7.93 21.88 -9.62
C SER A 284 -6.47 21.85 -9.19
N SER A 285 -5.55 22.38 -10.01
CA SER A 285 -4.16 22.51 -9.61
C SER A 285 -3.99 23.57 -8.52
N LEU A 286 -2.97 23.43 -7.70
CA LEU A 286 -2.54 24.50 -6.80
C LEU A 286 -2.10 25.75 -7.59
N GLU A 287 -1.71 25.58 -8.85
CA GLU A 287 -1.23 26.64 -9.74
C GLU A 287 -2.35 27.42 -10.46
N ASP A 288 -3.57 26.86 -10.54
CA ASP A 288 -4.68 27.48 -11.30
C ASP A 288 -5.25 28.76 -10.64
N GLY A 289 -4.75 29.12 -9.46
CA GLY A 289 -5.02 30.43 -8.87
C GLY A 289 -4.24 31.48 -9.64
N ASN A 290 -4.92 32.30 -10.45
CA ASN A 290 -4.38 33.35 -11.31
C ASN A 290 -3.70 34.53 -10.57
N GLU A 291 -3.01 34.28 -9.45
CA GLU A 291 -2.05 35.20 -8.89
C GLU A 291 -0.66 34.64 -9.19
N ARG A 292 -0.08 35.10 -10.31
CA ARG A 292 1.37 35.16 -10.46
C ARG A 292 1.92 35.91 -9.25
N LEU A 293 2.34 35.17 -8.22
CA LEU A 293 3.26 35.66 -7.21
C LEU A 293 4.60 35.81 -7.92
N GLU A 294 4.75 36.90 -8.66
CA GLU A 294 6.03 37.35 -9.16
C GLU A 294 6.98 37.38 -7.97
N GLY A 295 8.09 36.63 -8.08
CA GLY A 295 9.16 36.65 -7.11
C GLY A 295 9.70 38.07 -6.96
N ILE A 296 9.22 38.79 -5.95
CA ILE A 296 9.79 40.06 -5.53
C ILE A 296 10.56 39.78 -4.24
N SER A 297 11.82 39.44 -4.43
CA SER A 297 12.84 39.69 -3.42
C SER A 297 12.78 41.18 -3.06
N GLY A 298 12.35 41.48 -1.84
CA GLY A 298 12.49 42.81 -1.24
C GLY A 298 11.32 43.78 -1.41
N ARG A 299 10.16 43.49 -0.79
CA ARG A 299 9.33 44.53 -0.16
C ARG A 299 8.83 44.01 1.18
N THR A 300 8.99 44.82 2.23
CA THR A 300 8.56 44.55 3.60
C THR A 300 7.05 44.27 3.61
N ILE A 301 6.66 42.99 3.54
CA ILE A 301 5.29 42.57 3.78
C ILE A 301 5.09 42.74 5.28
N LEU A 302 4.25 43.71 5.68
CA LEU A 302 3.71 43.77 7.04
C LEU A 302 3.21 42.36 7.38
N SER A 303 3.77 41.75 8.43
CA SER A 303 3.38 40.43 8.92
C SER A 303 1.86 40.34 8.97
N GLN A 304 1.24 39.57 8.07
CA GLN A 304 -0.18 39.29 8.16
C GLN A 304 -0.41 38.62 9.52
N GLU A 305 -1.19 39.27 10.38
CA GLU A 305 -1.48 38.72 11.71
C GLU A 305 -2.19 37.38 11.55
N PHE A 306 -1.72 36.37 12.28
CA PHE A 306 -2.32 35.05 12.31
C PHE A 306 -3.76 35.15 12.80
N LYS A 307 -4.73 34.79 11.95
CA LYS A 307 -6.16 34.83 12.27
C LYS A 307 -6.66 33.43 12.59
N THR A 308 -7.27 33.27 13.77
CA THR A 308 -7.95 32.04 14.16
C THR A 308 -9.18 31.79 13.28
N PHE A 309 -9.41 30.52 12.96
CA PHE A 309 -10.46 30.04 12.07
C PHE A 309 -11.54 29.24 12.81
N PHE A 310 -11.18 28.57 13.91
CA PHE A 310 -12.11 27.74 14.68
C PHE A 310 -12.70 28.52 15.86
N ASP A 311 -13.89 28.11 16.32
CA ASP A 311 -14.47 28.59 17.57
C ASP A 311 -13.79 27.89 18.75
N GLU A 312 -13.11 28.64 19.59
CA GLU A 312 -12.38 28.16 20.78
C GLU A 312 -13.27 27.33 21.72
N LYS A 313 -14.59 27.56 21.75
CA LYS A 313 -15.49 26.76 22.61
C LYS A 313 -15.59 25.30 22.19
N THR A 314 -15.51 25.02 20.89
CA THR A 314 -15.67 23.66 20.33
C THR A 314 -14.33 23.06 19.93
N PHE A 315 -13.40 23.90 19.47
CA PHE A 315 -12.05 23.48 19.12
C PHE A 315 -11.14 23.31 20.34
N GLY A 316 -11.45 24.01 21.43
CA GLY A 316 -10.56 24.15 22.56
C GLY A 316 -9.40 25.09 22.28
N SER A 317 -8.41 25.04 23.15
CA SER A 317 -7.26 25.96 23.13
C SER A 317 -6.22 25.53 22.09
N GLY A 318 -5.40 26.47 21.65
CA GLY A 318 -4.15 26.18 20.95
C GLY A 318 -4.03 26.75 19.55
N GLU A 319 -5.12 27.17 18.91
CA GLU A 319 -5.06 27.71 17.54
C GLU A 319 -4.18 28.95 17.44
N ALA A 320 -4.34 29.93 18.34
CA ALA A 320 -3.59 31.18 18.28
C ALA A 320 -2.06 30.99 18.46
N ASP A 321 -1.62 29.97 19.19
CA ASP A 321 -0.22 29.68 19.52
C ASP A 321 0.30 28.43 18.79
N CYS A 322 -0.45 27.91 17.81
CA CYS A 322 -0.08 26.70 17.08
C CYS A 322 1.26 26.87 16.36
N GLY A 323 1.97 25.77 16.14
CA GLY A 323 3.15 25.74 15.27
C GLY A 323 4.36 26.54 15.79
N ILE A 324 4.32 27.08 17.02
CA ILE A 324 5.43 27.79 17.66
C ILE A 324 5.99 26.88 18.76
N ARG A 325 7.09 26.17 18.50
CA ARG A 325 7.57 25.14 19.44
C ARG A 325 8.18 25.80 20.68
N PRO A 326 7.85 25.32 21.90
CA PRO A 326 8.35 25.94 23.13
C PRO A 326 9.87 25.92 23.30
N LEU A 327 10.54 24.88 22.81
CA LEU A 327 11.98 24.72 22.94
C LEU A 327 12.78 25.37 21.79
N PHE A 328 12.12 25.82 20.72
CA PHE A 328 12.74 26.35 19.50
C PHE A 328 12.25 27.76 19.22
N GLU A 329 11.12 27.93 18.52
CA GLU A 329 10.62 29.25 18.11
C GLU A 329 10.41 30.21 19.28
N LYS A 330 9.87 29.75 20.42
CA LYS A 330 9.70 30.60 21.62
C LYS A 330 11.03 31.07 22.22
N LYS A 331 12.10 30.28 22.01
CA LYS A 331 13.47 30.59 22.45
C LYS A 331 14.33 31.20 21.34
N LYS A 332 13.79 31.37 20.13
CA LYS A 332 14.50 31.83 18.93
C LYS A 332 15.71 30.94 18.57
N ILE A 333 15.55 29.63 18.78
CA ILE A 333 16.55 28.61 18.43
C ILE A 333 16.01 27.82 17.24
N GLN A 334 16.89 27.47 16.29
CA GLN A 334 16.58 26.59 15.18
C GLN A 334 17.06 25.17 15.49
N ASP A 335 16.30 24.16 15.04
CA ASP A 335 16.74 22.78 15.01
C ASP A 335 17.80 22.56 13.93
N LYS A 336 18.57 21.47 14.08
CA LYS A 336 19.74 21.17 13.25
C LYS A 336 19.45 21.12 11.75
N SER A 337 18.23 20.76 11.37
CA SER A 337 17.84 20.46 10.00
C SER A 337 16.91 21.51 9.40
N GLU A 338 16.61 22.60 10.12
CA GLU A 338 15.79 23.69 9.61
C GLU A 338 16.40 24.42 8.42
N LYS A 339 17.73 24.57 8.39
CA LYS A 339 18.40 25.20 7.26
C LYS A 339 18.19 24.42 5.96
N GLU A 340 18.17 23.09 6.05
CA GLU A 340 17.93 22.21 4.91
C GLU A 340 16.51 22.33 4.33
N LEU A 341 15.52 22.74 5.14
CA LEU A 341 14.15 22.95 4.67
C LEU A 341 14.03 24.17 3.75
N LEU A 342 14.88 25.17 3.98
CA LEU A 342 14.84 26.47 3.32
C LEU A 342 15.87 26.60 2.18
N GLU A 343 16.90 25.74 2.16
CA GLU A 343 17.91 25.71 1.10
C GLU A 343 17.40 24.88 -0.10
N SER A 344 17.12 25.57 -1.22
CA SER A 344 16.77 24.95 -2.50
C SER A 344 17.92 24.06 -2.99
N TYR A 345 17.71 22.74 -3.03
CA TYR A 345 18.49 21.71 -3.73
C TYR A 345 20.04 21.81 -3.79
N MET A 346 20.70 22.55 -2.89
CA MET A 346 22.17 22.64 -2.91
C MET A 346 22.81 21.57 -2.03
N SER A 347 23.74 20.87 -2.67
CA SER A 347 24.53 19.72 -2.24
C SER A 347 24.92 19.70 -0.74
N SER A 348 24.25 18.86 0.03
CA SER A 348 24.81 18.32 1.28
C SER A 348 24.20 16.96 1.55
N ARG A 349 25.01 15.98 1.95
CA ARG A 349 24.69 14.55 1.98
C ARG A 349 24.06 14.16 3.32
N VAL A 350 22.79 13.75 3.33
CA VAL A 350 22.13 13.07 4.45
C VAL A 350 21.34 11.91 3.85
N VAL A 351 21.62 10.70 4.33
CA VAL A 351 21.02 9.44 3.87
C VAL A 351 20.47 8.76 5.11
N TYR A 352 19.21 8.33 5.06
CA TYR A 352 18.39 7.85 6.18
C TYR A 352 17.92 8.97 7.12
N GLY A 353 16.68 8.86 7.61
CA GLY A 353 16.12 9.82 8.57
C GLY A 353 17.05 10.04 9.75
N ASP A 354 17.04 11.25 10.30
CA ASP A 354 17.87 11.62 11.44
C ASP A 354 17.08 11.45 12.74
N ASP A 355 17.80 11.18 13.83
CA ASP A 355 17.22 11.29 15.17
C ASP A 355 16.71 12.73 15.39
N ALA A 356 15.39 12.85 15.57
CA ALA A 356 14.74 14.12 15.81
C ALA A 356 15.19 14.70 17.15
N GLU A 357 15.34 16.01 17.24
CA GLU A 357 15.69 16.63 18.53
C GLU A 357 14.52 16.55 19.51
N VAL A 358 14.82 16.44 20.81
CA VAL A 358 13.78 16.32 21.84
C VAL A 358 12.86 17.54 21.81
N GLY A 359 11.56 17.32 21.60
CA GLY A 359 10.57 18.39 21.52
C GLY A 359 10.59 19.19 20.21
N SER A 360 11.28 18.70 19.17
CA SER A 360 11.28 19.31 17.83
C SER A 360 9.96 19.13 17.07
N SER A 361 9.16 18.14 17.45
CA SER A 361 7.82 17.86 16.92
C SER A 361 6.84 17.61 18.09
N PRO A 362 6.49 18.64 18.88
CA PRO A 362 5.69 18.49 20.10
C PRO A 362 4.20 18.16 19.83
N TRP A 363 3.77 18.24 18.58
CA TRP A 363 2.46 17.80 18.10
C TRP A 363 2.42 16.33 17.72
N GLN A 364 3.55 15.61 17.73
CA GLN A 364 3.59 14.20 17.37
C GLN A 364 2.79 13.35 18.37
N VAL A 365 1.89 12.52 17.82
CA VAL A 365 1.04 11.62 18.59
C VAL A 365 1.27 10.18 18.15
N MET A 366 1.24 9.24 19.11
CA MET A 366 1.23 7.81 18.84
C MET A 366 -0.15 7.22 19.11
N LEU A 367 -0.62 6.39 18.17
CA LEU A 367 -1.83 5.58 18.33
C LEU A 367 -1.46 4.14 18.67
N TYR A 368 -1.99 3.63 19.78
CA TYR A 368 -1.80 2.26 20.22
C TYR A 368 -3.11 1.50 20.27
N LYS A 369 -3.08 0.23 19.85
CA LYS A 369 -4.10 -0.74 20.23
C LYS A 369 -3.92 -1.10 21.70
N LYS A 370 -5.01 -1.22 22.46
CA LYS A 370 -4.94 -1.56 23.89
C LYS A 370 -4.58 -3.02 24.15
N SER A 371 -5.16 -3.96 23.38
CA SER A 371 -5.00 -5.39 23.60
C SER A 371 -5.07 -6.19 22.28
N PRO A 372 -4.02 -6.97 21.93
CA PRO A 372 -2.66 -6.85 22.47
C PRO A 372 -2.11 -5.43 22.21
N GLN A 373 -1.14 -5.01 23.03
CA GLN A 373 -0.54 -3.69 22.86
C GLN A 373 0.30 -3.64 21.59
N GLU A 374 -0.10 -2.81 20.63
CA GLU A 374 0.53 -2.71 19.32
C GLU A 374 0.54 -1.25 18.87
N LEU A 375 1.65 -0.79 18.29
CA LEU A 375 1.73 0.53 17.65
C LEU A 375 0.97 0.45 16.32
N LEU A 376 -0.06 1.28 16.16
CA LEU A 376 -0.92 1.28 14.97
C LEU A 376 -0.41 2.26 13.92
N CYS A 377 -0.33 3.53 14.29
CA CYS A 377 -0.08 4.66 13.40
C CYS A 377 0.47 5.87 14.15
N GLY A 378 1.00 6.82 13.40
CA GLY A 378 1.20 8.20 13.82
C GLY A 378 -0.09 9.00 13.82
N ALA A 379 -0.06 10.15 14.49
CA ALA A 379 -1.10 11.16 14.46
C ALA A 379 -0.50 12.52 14.83
N SER A 380 -1.33 13.56 14.81
CA SER A 380 -0.92 14.94 15.01
C SER A 380 -1.91 15.69 15.90
N LEU A 381 -1.40 16.44 16.86
CA LEU A 381 -2.18 17.26 17.78
C LEU A 381 -2.47 18.63 17.12
N ILE A 382 -3.75 18.98 16.97
CA ILE A 382 -4.18 20.24 16.34
C ILE A 382 -4.78 21.23 17.36
N SER A 383 -5.24 20.75 18.52
CA SER A 383 -5.66 21.57 19.66
C SER A 383 -5.41 20.84 20.98
N ASP A 384 -5.86 21.38 22.11
CA ASP A 384 -5.83 20.65 23.39
C ASP A 384 -6.75 19.41 23.43
N SER A 385 -7.71 19.30 22.51
CA SER A 385 -8.78 18.29 22.56
C SER A 385 -8.91 17.48 21.27
N TRP A 386 -8.31 17.94 20.17
CA TRP A 386 -8.45 17.33 18.85
C TRP A 386 -7.14 16.80 18.28
N ILE A 387 -7.23 15.61 17.69
CA ILE A 387 -6.14 14.90 17.01
C ILE A 387 -6.54 14.57 15.57
N LEU A 388 -5.59 14.74 14.65
CA LEU A 388 -5.73 14.42 13.24
C LEU A 388 -4.85 13.21 12.87
N THR A 389 -5.39 12.27 12.09
CA THR A 389 -4.70 11.08 11.58
C THR A 389 -5.29 10.63 10.23
N ALA A 390 -4.80 9.53 9.67
CA ALA A 390 -5.35 8.91 8.47
C ALA A 390 -6.55 8.02 8.80
N ALA A 391 -7.50 7.88 7.87
CA ALA A 391 -8.69 7.04 8.05
C ALA A 391 -8.33 5.55 8.06
N HIS A 392 -7.40 5.12 7.21
CA HIS A 392 -6.98 3.71 7.11
C HIS A 392 -6.32 3.18 8.40
N CYS A 393 -5.86 4.07 9.27
CA CYS A 393 -5.36 3.72 10.60
C CYS A 393 -6.48 3.21 11.53
N LEU A 394 -7.72 3.62 11.28
CA LEU A 394 -8.88 3.34 12.11
C LEU A 394 -9.82 2.33 11.44
N TYR A 395 -10.03 2.49 10.13
CA TYR A 395 -10.95 1.67 9.34
C TYR A 395 -10.32 1.31 8.00
N TYR A 396 -10.05 0.01 7.80
CA TYR A 396 -9.54 -0.52 6.55
C TYR A 396 -9.95 -2.00 6.40
N PRO A 397 -11.08 -2.27 5.72
CA PRO A 397 -11.63 -3.62 5.57
C PRO A 397 -10.69 -4.69 4.98
N PRO A 398 -9.78 -4.39 4.03
CA PRO A 398 -8.86 -5.41 3.52
C PRO A 398 -7.95 -6.03 4.59
N TRP A 399 -7.76 -5.36 5.73
CA TRP A 399 -7.01 -5.86 6.89
C TRP A 399 -7.91 -6.22 8.07
N ASP A 400 -9.21 -6.41 7.85
CA ASP A 400 -10.22 -6.64 8.89
C ASP A 400 -10.17 -5.57 10.01
N LYS A 401 -9.78 -4.34 9.65
CA LYS A 401 -9.57 -3.25 10.61
C LYS A 401 -10.82 -2.38 10.73
N ASN A 402 -11.42 -2.37 11.91
CA ASN A 402 -12.50 -1.45 12.29
C ASN A 402 -12.38 -1.15 13.79
N LEU A 403 -11.58 -0.13 14.12
CA LEU A 403 -11.24 0.21 15.50
C LEU A 403 -12.23 1.21 16.09
N THR A 404 -12.62 0.97 17.34
CA THR A 404 -13.46 1.87 18.13
C THR A 404 -12.64 2.69 19.12
N THR A 405 -13.26 3.69 19.74
CA THR A 405 -12.63 4.51 20.80
C THR A 405 -12.13 3.67 21.98
N ASN A 406 -12.77 2.53 22.24
CA ASN A 406 -12.39 1.62 23.31
C ASN A 406 -11.16 0.79 22.97
N ASP A 407 -10.83 0.61 21.69
CA ASP A 407 -9.69 -0.19 21.25
C ASP A 407 -8.38 0.60 21.26
N ILE A 408 -8.47 1.94 21.26
CA ILE A 408 -7.35 2.85 21.02
C ILE A 408 -6.91 3.57 22.30
N LEU A 409 -5.60 3.68 22.46
CA LEU A 409 -4.91 4.49 23.45
C LEU A 409 -4.02 5.51 22.74
N VAL A 410 -4.04 6.75 23.19
CA VAL A 410 -3.22 7.83 22.63
C VAL A 410 -2.08 8.16 23.59
N ARG A 411 -0.87 8.31 23.06
CA ARG A 411 0.30 8.83 23.81
C ARG A 411 0.86 10.06 23.11
N ILE A 412 1.04 11.14 23.86
CA ILE A 412 1.40 12.48 23.36
C ILE A 412 2.68 12.94 24.06
N GLY A 413 3.58 13.63 23.34
CA GLY A 413 4.81 14.22 23.90
C GLY A 413 5.93 13.21 24.15
N LYS A 414 5.98 12.15 23.33
CA LYS A 414 7.01 11.12 23.38
C LYS A 414 8.22 11.46 22.54
N HIS A 415 9.36 10.94 22.96
CA HIS A 415 10.58 10.92 22.17
C HIS A 415 11.09 9.48 21.98
N PHE A 416 11.07 8.68 23.04
CA PHE A 416 11.46 7.27 22.98
C PHE A 416 10.23 6.36 22.82
N ARG A 417 10.21 5.52 21.78
CA ARG A 417 9.09 4.63 21.46
C ARG A 417 8.82 3.60 22.55
N ALA A 418 9.85 2.84 22.93
CA ALA A 418 9.71 1.71 23.84
C ALA A 418 9.65 2.11 25.33
N LYS A 419 10.11 3.33 25.68
CA LYS A 419 10.19 3.78 27.08
C LYS A 419 8.94 4.54 27.51
N TYR A 420 8.55 4.36 28.76
CA TYR A 420 7.58 5.22 29.43
C TYR A 420 8.28 6.46 30.02
N GLU A 421 7.89 7.66 29.58
CA GLU A 421 8.50 8.96 29.85
C GLU A 421 7.59 9.80 30.77
N LYS A 422 7.36 9.31 32.00
CA LYS A 422 6.37 9.84 32.98
C LYS A 422 6.32 11.38 33.12
N ASN A 423 7.45 12.07 33.02
CA ASN A 423 7.55 13.52 33.23
C ASN A 423 7.31 14.35 31.96
N LYS A 424 7.20 13.72 30.78
CA LYS A 424 7.03 14.38 29.49
C LYS A 424 5.75 13.96 28.80
N GLU A 425 5.51 12.64 28.73
CA GLU A 425 4.40 12.11 27.97
C GLU A 425 3.08 12.14 28.75
N LYS A 426 1.97 12.22 28.00
CA LYS A 426 0.62 12.06 28.52
C LYS A 426 -0.08 10.93 27.80
N ILE A 427 -0.82 10.13 28.58
CA ILE A 427 -1.72 9.10 28.06
C ILE A 427 -3.12 9.70 28.04
N ALA A 428 -3.76 9.68 26.88
CA ALA A 428 -5.11 10.19 26.69
C ALA A 428 -6.05 9.10 26.15
N LEU A 429 -7.32 9.21 26.51
CA LEU A 429 -8.39 8.36 26.01
C LEU A 429 -9.23 9.14 25.01
N LEU A 430 -9.84 8.42 24.08
CA LEU A 430 -10.76 8.97 23.10
C LEU A 430 -12.20 8.79 23.56
N ASP A 431 -13.06 9.74 23.26
CA ASP A 431 -14.51 9.58 23.35
C ASP A 431 -15.17 9.52 21.97
N LYS A 432 -14.49 9.99 20.92
CA LYS A 432 -14.99 9.97 19.54
C LYS A 432 -13.92 9.75 18.48
N ILE A 433 -14.33 9.05 17.42
CA ILE A 433 -13.60 8.86 16.16
C ILE A 433 -14.53 9.32 15.04
N ILE A 434 -14.01 10.14 14.12
CA ILE A 434 -14.76 10.69 12.99
C ILE A 434 -13.93 10.45 11.73
N ILE A 435 -14.34 9.47 10.94
CA ILE A 435 -13.75 9.20 9.63
C ILE A 435 -14.38 10.14 8.61
N HIS A 436 -13.60 10.64 7.66
CA HIS A 436 -14.13 11.47 6.58
C HIS A 436 -15.19 10.69 5.78
N PRO A 437 -16.41 11.24 5.54
CA PRO A 437 -17.53 10.50 4.96
C PRO A 437 -17.26 10.01 3.53
N LYS A 438 -16.45 10.75 2.77
CA LYS A 438 -16.02 10.39 1.40
C LYS A 438 -14.70 9.61 1.35
N TYR A 439 -14.23 9.03 2.47
CA TYR A 439 -13.01 8.21 2.48
C TYR A 439 -13.17 6.99 1.56
N ASN A 440 -12.33 6.88 0.53
CA ASN A 440 -12.45 5.87 -0.52
C ASN A 440 -11.34 4.82 -0.45
N TRP A 441 -11.44 3.87 0.48
CA TRP A 441 -10.49 2.76 0.60
C TRP A 441 -10.53 1.76 -0.57
N LYS A 442 -11.60 1.76 -1.39
CA LYS A 442 -11.83 0.75 -2.43
C LYS A 442 -11.05 1.03 -3.72
N GLU A 443 -10.85 2.31 -4.05
CA GLU A 443 -10.25 2.68 -5.33
C GLU A 443 -8.83 3.24 -5.18
N ASN A 444 -8.65 4.29 -4.37
CA ASN A 444 -7.41 5.07 -4.38
C ASN A 444 -7.04 5.74 -3.05
N MET A 445 -7.76 5.46 -1.96
CA MET A 445 -7.59 6.11 -0.65
C MET A 445 -7.83 7.62 -0.68
N ASP A 446 -8.70 8.11 -1.56
CA ASP A 446 -9.06 9.52 -1.56
C ASP A 446 -9.68 9.94 -0.22
N ARG A 447 -9.28 11.11 0.27
CA ARG A 447 -9.65 11.67 1.58
C ARG A 447 -9.35 10.73 2.74
N ASP A 448 -8.16 10.12 2.73
CA ASP A 448 -7.66 9.30 3.82
C ASP A 448 -7.29 10.17 5.03
N ILE A 449 -8.31 10.54 5.81
CA ILE A 449 -8.22 11.45 6.95
C ILE A 449 -9.31 11.18 7.98
N ALA A 450 -8.96 11.31 9.25
CA ALA A 450 -9.87 11.14 10.37
C ALA A 450 -9.52 12.07 11.52
N LEU A 451 -10.56 12.48 12.26
CA LEU A 451 -10.44 13.23 13.50
C LEU A 451 -10.73 12.33 14.70
N MET A 452 -10.02 12.58 15.79
CA MET A 452 -10.25 11.92 17.07
C MET A 452 -10.37 12.98 18.16
N HIS A 453 -11.40 12.84 18.99
CA HIS A 453 -11.66 13.74 20.11
C HIS A 453 -11.18 13.10 21.41
N LEU A 454 -10.43 13.89 22.20
CA LEU A 454 -9.91 13.48 23.48
C LEU A 454 -11.02 13.58 24.54
N LYS A 455 -11.17 12.52 25.33
CA LYS A 455 -12.12 12.49 26.46
C LYS A 455 -11.82 13.56 27.53
N ARG A 456 -10.57 14.01 27.61
CA ARG A 456 -10.13 15.12 28.48
C ARG A 456 -9.07 15.94 27.73
N PRO A 457 -9.14 17.29 27.78
CA PRO A 457 -8.13 18.13 27.16
C PRO A 457 -6.73 17.84 27.73
N VAL A 458 -5.72 17.90 26.86
CA VAL A 458 -4.31 17.78 27.24
C VAL A 458 -3.75 19.14 27.63
N ILE A 459 -2.86 19.15 28.63
CA ILE A 459 -2.19 20.38 29.07
C ILE A 459 -0.93 20.57 28.22
N PHE A 460 -0.81 21.73 27.59
CA PHE A 460 0.39 22.09 26.82
C PHE A 460 1.63 22.21 27.71
N SER A 461 2.78 21.86 27.14
CA SER A 461 4.07 21.86 27.81
C SER A 461 5.20 22.00 26.79
N ASP A 462 6.44 22.01 27.25
CA ASP A 462 7.61 22.03 26.36
C ASP A 462 7.65 20.87 25.35
N TYR A 463 6.92 19.78 25.63
CA TYR A 463 6.89 18.56 24.81
C TYR A 463 5.53 18.28 24.17
N ILE A 464 4.50 19.08 24.48
CA ILE A 464 3.13 18.90 23.99
C ILE A 464 2.61 20.25 23.54
N HIS A 465 2.52 20.46 22.23
CA HIS A 465 2.11 21.72 21.63
C HIS A 465 1.51 21.48 20.24
N PRO A 466 0.40 22.12 19.85
CA PRO A 466 -0.30 21.79 18.61
C PRO A 466 0.39 22.38 17.36
N VAL A 467 0.15 21.75 16.21
CA VAL A 467 0.57 22.25 14.88
C VAL A 467 -0.51 23.12 14.23
N CYS A 468 -0.14 24.06 13.35
CA CYS A 468 -1.12 24.88 12.64
C CYS A 468 -1.74 24.15 11.44
N LEU A 469 -3.00 24.47 11.16
CA LEU A 469 -3.69 24.04 9.93
C LEU A 469 -3.66 25.16 8.87
N PRO A 470 -3.06 24.93 7.69
CA PRO A 470 -2.81 25.99 6.71
C PRO A 470 -4.08 26.40 5.97
N THR A 471 -4.04 27.60 5.38
CA THR A 471 -5.01 28.02 4.35
C THR A 471 -4.48 27.67 2.96
N ARG A 472 -5.31 27.82 1.93
CA ARG A 472 -4.91 27.58 0.54
C ARG A 472 -3.70 28.44 0.14
N GLU A 473 -3.70 29.71 0.54
CA GLU A 473 -2.66 30.68 0.19
C GLU A 473 -1.31 30.31 0.83
N VAL A 474 -1.34 29.85 2.09
CA VAL A 474 -0.14 29.37 2.80
C VAL A 474 0.42 28.13 2.09
N VAL A 475 -0.42 27.17 1.72
CA VAL A 475 0.03 25.95 1.01
C VAL A 475 0.61 26.30 -0.35
N GLN A 476 -0.06 27.14 -1.14
CA GLN A 476 0.44 27.56 -2.45
C GLN A 476 1.82 28.20 -2.33
N ARG A 477 2.01 29.13 -1.39
CA ARG A 477 3.31 29.79 -1.18
C ARG A 477 4.40 28.80 -0.76
N LEU A 478 4.09 27.90 0.17
CA LEU A 478 5.06 26.92 0.69
C LEU A 478 5.48 25.90 -0.36
N MET A 479 4.52 25.32 -1.09
CA MET A 479 4.79 24.25 -2.06
C MET A 479 5.42 24.80 -3.34
N LEU A 480 5.00 25.98 -3.83
CA LEU A 480 5.53 26.57 -5.06
C LEU A 480 6.91 27.22 -4.88
N ALA A 481 7.29 27.60 -3.66
CA ALA A 481 8.62 28.14 -3.38
C ALA A 481 9.74 27.07 -3.43
N GLY A 482 9.40 25.79 -3.59
CA GLY A 482 10.37 24.70 -3.63
C GLY A 482 10.96 24.35 -2.26
N TYR A 483 10.32 24.77 -1.17
CA TYR A 483 10.70 24.35 0.18
C TYR A 483 10.41 22.87 0.39
N LYS A 484 11.28 22.21 1.15
CA LYS A 484 11.03 20.83 1.56
C LYS A 484 9.99 20.78 2.67
N GLY A 485 9.26 19.68 2.75
CA GLY A 485 8.50 19.35 3.95
C GLY A 485 9.24 18.36 4.83
N ARG A 486 8.71 18.15 6.03
CA ARG A 486 9.26 17.24 7.03
C ARG A 486 8.20 16.25 7.48
N VAL A 487 8.59 14.98 7.50
CA VAL A 487 7.83 13.89 8.12
C VAL A 487 8.52 13.50 9.41
N THR A 488 7.75 13.24 10.46
CA THR A 488 8.26 12.73 11.74
C THR A 488 7.48 11.51 12.22
N GLY A 489 8.18 10.52 12.74
CA GLY A 489 7.55 9.33 13.28
C GLY A 489 8.52 8.26 13.74
N TRP A 490 7.96 7.08 14.03
CA TRP A 490 8.72 5.92 14.47
C TRP A 490 8.47 4.71 13.57
N GLY A 491 8.12 4.98 12.31
CA GLY A 491 8.00 3.99 11.27
C GLY A 491 9.34 3.32 10.95
N ASN A 492 9.27 2.29 10.12
CA ASN A 492 10.44 1.55 9.69
C ASN A 492 11.41 2.48 8.93
N LEU A 493 12.71 2.36 9.20
CA LEU A 493 13.73 3.13 8.47
C LEU A 493 13.94 2.65 7.03
N LYS A 494 13.46 1.45 6.71
CA LYS A 494 13.56 0.80 5.40
C LYS A 494 12.32 -0.04 5.14
N GLU A 495 12.03 -0.30 3.88
CA GLU A 495 11.00 -1.27 3.51
C GLU A 495 11.33 -2.65 4.12
N THR A 496 10.42 -3.19 4.94
CA THR A 496 10.63 -4.48 5.61
C THR A 496 9.40 -5.39 5.52
N TRP A 497 9.68 -6.67 5.27
CA TRP A 497 8.74 -7.78 5.12
C TRP A 497 7.87 -8.02 6.37
N ALA A 498 8.39 -7.68 7.55
CA ALA A 498 7.69 -7.83 8.82
C ALA A 498 7.92 -6.58 9.67
N THR A 499 6.84 -6.05 10.24
CA THR A 499 6.87 -4.99 11.27
C THR A 499 7.29 -5.67 12.57
N ASN A 500 8.55 -6.10 12.66
CA ASN A 500 9.07 -6.62 13.92
C ASN A 500 9.33 -5.41 14.83
N PRO A 501 8.74 -5.34 16.04
CA PRO A 501 8.96 -4.22 16.96
C PRO A 501 10.43 -3.96 17.29
N SER A 502 11.29 -4.96 17.07
CA SER A 502 12.75 -4.93 17.21
C SER A 502 13.46 -4.08 16.14
N ASN A 503 12.88 -3.93 14.95
CA ASN A 503 13.47 -3.19 13.82
C ASN A 503 13.03 -1.73 13.75
N LEU A 504 12.02 -1.35 14.54
CA LEU A 504 11.52 0.02 14.60
C LEU A 504 12.48 0.92 15.38
N PRO A 505 12.73 2.15 14.92
CA PRO A 505 13.60 3.09 15.62
C PRO A 505 13.12 3.32 17.06
N THR A 506 14.06 3.38 17.99
CA THR A 506 13.76 3.60 19.41
C THR A 506 13.51 5.06 19.71
N VAL A 507 14.09 5.96 18.91
CA VAL A 507 14.02 7.41 18.98
C VAL A 507 13.15 7.94 17.84
N LEU A 508 12.45 9.04 18.07
CA LEU A 508 11.68 9.73 17.03
C LEU A 508 12.60 10.10 15.86
N GLN A 509 12.19 9.75 14.65
CA GLN A 509 12.92 10.09 13.43
C GLN A 509 12.31 11.31 12.77
N GLN A 510 13.13 12.02 12.00
CA GLN A 510 12.70 13.08 11.11
C GLN A 510 13.33 12.92 9.74
N LEU A 511 12.57 13.26 8.70
CA LEU A 511 13.03 13.24 7.33
C LEU A 511 12.52 14.47 6.58
N ASN A 512 13.43 15.22 5.97
CA ASN A 512 13.10 16.33 5.09
C ASN A 512 13.00 15.80 3.66
N ILE A 513 11.87 16.00 2.99
CA ILE A 513 11.60 15.49 1.64
C ILE A 513 11.05 16.61 0.74
N PRO A 514 11.47 16.64 -0.54
CA PRO A 514 10.93 17.60 -1.49
C PRO A 514 9.51 17.19 -1.93
N ILE A 515 8.73 18.21 -2.28
CA ILE A 515 7.43 18.02 -2.93
C ILE A 515 7.67 17.64 -4.38
N VAL A 516 6.89 16.68 -4.86
CA VAL A 516 6.92 16.24 -6.26
C VAL A 516 5.76 16.91 -7.00
N ASP A 517 6.04 17.36 -8.21
CA ASP A 517 5.04 17.93 -9.11
C ASP A 517 3.89 16.94 -9.37
N GLN A 518 2.67 17.47 -9.54
CA GLN A 518 1.47 16.65 -9.64
C GLN A 518 1.44 15.76 -10.89
N ASP A 519 1.98 16.21 -12.02
CA ASP A 519 2.01 15.42 -13.25
C ASP A 519 3.04 14.30 -13.15
N THR A 520 4.18 14.58 -12.51
CA THR A 520 5.19 13.56 -12.19
C THR A 520 4.64 12.50 -11.24
N CYS A 521 3.92 12.94 -10.19
CA CYS A 521 3.24 12.07 -9.23
C CYS A 521 2.16 11.19 -9.88
N LYS A 522 1.39 11.72 -10.83
CA LYS A 522 0.41 10.94 -11.61
C LYS A 522 1.09 9.94 -12.53
N ALA A 523 2.21 10.30 -13.16
CA ALA A 523 2.94 9.42 -14.05
C ALA A 523 3.64 8.27 -13.32
N SER A 524 3.99 8.45 -12.04
CA SER A 524 4.69 7.44 -11.25
C SER A 524 3.83 6.24 -10.84
N THR A 525 2.50 6.29 -11.00
CA THR A 525 1.59 5.23 -10.55
C THR A 525 0.45 4.97 -11.52
N THR A 526 -0.07 3.74 -11.50
CA THR A 526 -1.31 3.38 -12.21
C THR A 526 -2.58 3.71 -11.40
N VAL A 527 -2.43 3.99 -10.10
CA VAL A 527 -3.53 4.38 -9.22
C VAL A 527 -3.97 5.81 -9.54
N ARG A 528 -5.27 6.07 -9.56
CA ARG A 528 -5.78 7.42 -9.85
C ARG A 528 -5.45 8.39 -8.70
N VAL A 529 -4.53 9.32 -8.94
CA VAL A 529 -4.18 10.41 -8.03
C VAL A 529 -5.13 11.59 -8.20
N THR A 530 -5.80 12.02 -7.12
CA THR A 530 -6.74 13.16 -7.11
C THR A 530 -6.05 14.46 -6.71
N ASP A 531 -6.73 15.60 -6.86
CA ASP A 531 -6.21 16.91 -6.40
C ASP A 531 -6.22 17.09 -4.87
N ASN A 532 -6.78 16.12 -4.13
CA ASN A 532 -6.68 16.02 -2.67
C ASN A 532 -5.40 15.29 -2.21
N MET A 533 -4.59 14.79 -3.14
CA MET A 533 -3.35 14.09 -2.87
C MET A 533 -2.17 14.84 -3.47
N PHE A 534 -1.03 14.73 -2.81
CA PHE A 534 0.26 15.12 -3.38
C PHE A 534 1.31 14.06 -3.08
N CYS A 535 2.35 14.02 -3.90
CA CYS A 535 3.52 13.18 -3.68
C CYS A 535 4.65 14.00 -3.04
N ALA A 536 5.45 13.34 -2.22
CA ALA A 536 6.73 13.88 -1.77
C ALA A 536 7.75 12.75 -1.67
N GLY A 537 8.98 13.02 -2.08
CA GLY A 537 10.05 12.04 -2.16
C GLY A 537 11.14 12.47 -3.11
N TYR A 538 12.31 11.83 -2.99
CA TYR A 538 13.48 12.14 -3.81
C TYR A 538 13.36 11.50 -5.21
N SER A 539 13.87 12.18 -6.23
CA SER A 539 14.00 11.64 -7.58
C SER A 539 15.09 10.56 -7.64
N PRO A 540 15.04 9.58 -8.56
CA PRO A 540 16.15 8.64 -8.77
C PRO A 540 17.48 9.32 -9.10
N GLU A 541 17.43 10.52 -9.68
CA GLU A 541 18.61 11.33 -10.02
C GLU A 541 19.21 12.03 -8.78
N ASP A 542 18.45 12.13 -7.70
CA ASP A 542 18.93 12.76 -6.48
C ASP A 542 19.98 11.87 -5.80
N SER A 543 21.08 12.49 -5.39
CA SER A 543 22.08 11.82 -4.55
C SER A 543 21.56 11.42 -3.16
N LYS A 544 20.38 11.94 -2.77
CA LYS A 544 19.69 11.64 -1.53
C LYS A 544 18.57 10.62 -1.77
N ARG A 545 18.34 9.79 -0.76
CA ARG A 545 17.27 8.80 -0.72
C ARG A 545 16.54 8.84 0.62
N GLY A 546 15.30 8.40 0.64
CA GLY A 546 14.47 8.36 1.83
C GLY A 546 13.00 8.66 1.52
N ASP A 547 12.12 7.96 2.22
CA ASP A 547 10.68 8.06 2.08
C ASP A 547 10.00 7.82 3.44
N ALA A 548 8.78 8.32 3.60
CA ALA A 548 7.94 7.92 4.72
C ALA A 548 7.60 6.44 4.59
N CYS A 549 7.64 5.69 5.69
CA CYS A 549 7.48 4.25 5.61
C CYS A 549 6.48 3.71 6.66
N GLU A 550 6.24 2.41 6.58
CA GLU A 550 5.36 1.65 7.46
C GLU A 550 5.52 2.05 8.94
N GLY A 551 4.44 2.54 9.55
CA GLY A 551 4.39 3.02 10.93
C GLY A 551 4.44 4.55 11.10
N ASP A 552 4.78 5.30 10.04
CA ASP A 552 4.60 6.76 9.98
C ASP A 552 3.20 7.16 9.47
N SER A 553 2.44 6.19 8.93
CA SER A 553 1.06 6.35 8.47
C SER A 553 0.18 7.09 9.48
N GLY A 554 -0.61 8.04 8.99
CA GLY A 554 -1.42 8.95 9.80
C GLY A 554 -0.62 10.07 10.49
N GLY A 555 0.70 10.04 10.44
CA GLY A 555 1.58 11.07 10.97
C GLY A 555 1.53 12.38 10.17
N PRO A 556 2.15 13.45 10.71
CA PRO A 556 2.10 14.76 10.07
C PRO A 556 3.19 14.93 9.01
N PHE A 557 2.80 15.52 7.87
CA PHE A 557 3.72 16.18 6.94
C PHE A 557 3.66 17.69 7.21
N VAL A 558 4.74 18.26 7.72
CA VAL A 558 4.80 19.66 8.16
C VAL A 558 5.77 20.49 7.33
N MET A 559 5.46 21.78 7.19
CA MET A 559 6.31 22.77 6.55
C MET A 559 6.41 24.01 7.45
N LYS A 560 7.57 24.65 7.45
CA LYS A 560 7.79 25.89 8.20
C LYS A 560 7.59 27.09 7.29
N SER A 561 6.73 28.01 7.71
CA SER A 561 6.47 29.26 7.01
C SER A 561 7.56 30.30 7.30
N PRO A 562 8.25 30.84 6.29
CA PRO A 562 9.25 31.89 6.49
C PRO A 562 8.62 33.24 6.87
N ASP A 563 7.32 33.44 6.62
CA ASP A 563 6.65 34.73 6.80
C ASP A 563 6.26 35.01 8.27
N ASP A 564 5.77 33.98 8.96
CA ASP A 564 5.29 34.07 10.35
C ASP A 564 6.08 33.14 11.30
N ASN A 565 7.07 32.41 10.77
CA ASN A 565 7.92 31.49 11.51
C ASN A 565 7.15 30.35 12.22
N ARG A 566 5.95 30.00 11.74
CA ARG A 566 5.11 28.92 12.28
C ARG A 566 5.24 27.63 11.46
N TRP A 567 4.99 26.51 12.13
CA TRP A 567 4.88 25.19 11.51
C TRP A 567 3.43 24.86 11.15
N TYR A 568 3.21 24.51 9.89
CA TYR A 568 1.92 24.14 9.32
C TYR A 568 1.91 22.68 8.88
N GLN A 569 0.85 21.95 9.20
CA GLN A 569 0.62 20.60 8.69
C GLN A 569 -0.07 20.67 7.33
N VAL A 570 0.70 20.46 6.27
CA VAL A 570 0.23 20.54 4.88
C VAL A 570 -0.38 19.21 4.44
N GLY A 571 0.11 18.09 5.00
CA GLY A 571 -0.35 16.75 4.66
C GLY A 571 -0.49 15.80 5.84
N VAL A 572 -1.22 14.72 5.60
CA VAL A 572 -1.26 13.51 6.45
C VAL A 572 -0.59 12.38 5.66
N VAL A 573 0.37 11.69 6.28
CA VAL A 573 1.03 10.51 5.68
C VAL A 573 -0.03 9.43 5.43
N SER A 574 -0.20 9.00 4.18
CA SER A 574 -1.27 8.07 3.79
C SER A 574 -0.72 6.70 3.39
N TRP A 575 -0.39 6.51 2.11
CA TRP A 575 0.06 5.23 1.56
C TRP A 575 1.24 5.43 0.58
N GLY A 576 1.80 4.33 0.09
CA GLY A 576 2.85 4.33 -0.93
C GLY A 576 2.96 2.96 -1.61
N GLU A 577 3.58 2.91 -2.79
CA GLU A 577 3.81 1.65 -3.52
C GLU A 577 5.06 0.89 -3.04
N GLY A 578 5.55 1.22 -1.85
CA GLY A 578 6.83 0.82 -1.26
C GLY A 578 7.48 2.01 -0.58
N CYS A 579 8.58 1.78 0.13
CA CYS A 579 9.35 2.88 0.74
C CYS A 579 10.66 3.04 -0.02
N ASP A 580 10.94 4.24 -0.52
CA ASP A 580 12.21 4.59 -1.19
C ASP A 580 12.52 3.70 -2.42
N ARG A 581 11.49 3.38 -3.21
CA ARG A 581 11.65 2.66 -4.48
C ARG A 581 11.92 3.65 -5.63
N ASP A 582 12.72 3.24 -6.60
CA ASP A 582 12.98 4.06 -7.79
C ASP A 582 11.66 4.35 -8.52
N ASP A 583 11.51 5.60 -8.98
CA ASP A 583 10.31 6.12 -9.66
C ASP A 583 9.00 5.99 -8.85
N LYS A 584 9.09 5.87 -7.53
CA LYS A 584 7.93 5.83 -6.62
C LYS A 584 8.11 6.86 -5.50
N TYR A 585 6.98 7.35 -5.00
CA TYR A 585 6.93 8.40 -3.98
C TYR A 585 5.94 8.04 -2.88
N GLY A 586 6.11 8.65 -1.71
CA GLY A 586 5.10 8.65 -0.66
C GLY A 586 3.91 9.53 -1.04
N PHE A 587 2.69 9.07 -0.71
CA PHE A 587 1.45 9.81 -0.95
C PHE A 587 0.90 10.42 0.34
N TYR A 588 0.44 11.66 0.22
CA TYR A 588 -0.03 12.47 1.35
C TYR A 588 -1.39 13.08 1.03
N THR A 589 -2.30 13.06 2.02
CA THR A 589 -3.61 13.71 1.92
C THR A 589 -3.46 15.20 2.24
N HIS A 590 -3.90 16.10 1.34
CA HIS A 590 -3.90 17.54 1.57
C HIS A 590 -4.83 17.95 2.72
N VAL A 591 -4.32 18.74 3.65
CA VAL A 591 -5.09 19.19 4.81
C VAL A 591 -5.89 20.46 4.53
N PHE A 592 -5.38 21.37 3.71
CA PHE A 592 -6.03 22.67 3.47
C PHE A 592 -7.43 22.53 2.84
N ARG A 593 -7.60 21.58 1.90
CA ARG A 593 -8.89 21.29 1.24
C ARG A 593 -9.94 20.72 2.20
N LEU A 594 -9.50 20.22 3.35
CA LEU A 594 -10.34 19.55 4.33
C LEU A 594 -10.57 20.41 5.58
N LYS A 595 -9.99 21.61 5.65
CA LYS A 595 -10.09 22.51 6.83
C LYS A 595 -11.53 22.88 7.16
N LYS A 596 -12.38 23.06 6.15
CA LYS A 596 -13.82 23.35 6.33
C LYS A 596 -14.60 22.12 6.83
N TRP A 597 -14.30 20.93 6.32
CA TRP A 597 -14.81 19.68 6.89
C TRP A 597 -14.39 19.53 8.36
N ILE A 598 -13.11 19.77 8.68
CA ILE A 598 -12.60 19.70 10.06
C ILE A 598 -13.43 20.61 10.97
N ARG A 599 -13.62 21.87 10.58
CA ARG A 599 -14.45 22.82 11.34
C ARG A 599 -15.87 22.31 11.55
N LYS A 600 -16.55 21.88 10.48
CA LYS A 600 -17.92 21.38 10.57
C LYS A 600 -18.01 20.12 11.46
N ALA A 601 -17.00 19.24 11.43
CA ALA A 601 -16.94 18.06 12.27
C ALA A 601 -16.73 18.39 13.75
N ILE A 602 -15.88 19.39 14.04
CA ILE A 602 -15.63 19.90 15.40
C ILE A 602 -16.88 20.61 15.94
N GLU A 603 -17.49 21.53 15.19
CA GLU A 603 -18.72 22.23 15.59
C GLU A 603 -19.87 21.27 15.95
N ARG A 604 -19.90 20.08 15.33
CA ARG A 604 -20.91 19.04 15.59
C ARG A 604 -20.65 18.27 16.90
N HIS A 605 -19.41 18.19 17.35
CA HIS A 605 -18.97 17.15 18.28
C HIS A 605 -18.12 17.62 19.45
N GLY A 606 -17.59 18.85 19.39
CA GLY A 606 -16.80 19.48 20.44
C GLY A 606 -17.64 20.26 21.44
#